data_AF-A0A378AVA1-F1
#
_entry.id   AF-A0A378AVA1-F1
#
_cell.length_a   1.000
_cell.length_b   1.000
_cell.length_c   1.000
_cell.angle_alpha   90.00
_cell.angle_beta   90.00
_cell.angle_gamma   90.00
#
_symmetry.space_group_name_H-M   'P 1'
#
loop_
_entity.id
_entity.type
_entity.pdbx_description
1 polymer ?
#
loop_
_entity_poly.entity_id
_entity_poly.type
_entity_poly.pdbx_seq_one_letter_code
_entity_poly.pdbx_strand_id
1 'polypeptide(L)'
;MSGLTQSAARRFLLTLLHERYLQTDGRYYWLTPKTLRLGQAYVDSAQFPRMVRPIVEYIASRTEEHASVGWWMKMKLVYIARSRHTPFNSTSVRLGERVPIFCTAGGDCGWLRCRKQSVRPSCSA
;
A
#
# COMPACT_ATOMS: atom_id res chain seq x y z
N MET A 1 -3.96 3.21 19.65
CA MET A 1 -3.61 4.61 20.02
C MET A 1 -3.79 5.51 18.79
N SER A 2 -5.03 5.83 18.44
CA SER A 2 -5.30 7.04 17.65
C SER A 2 -5.13 8.20 18.63
N GLY A 3 -4.38 9.25 18.31
CA GLY A 3 -4.21 10.45 19.16
C GLY A 3 -5.49 11.29 19.31
N LEU A 4 -6.65 10.63 19.39
CA LEU A 4 -7.99 11.20 19.50
C LEU A 4 -8.46 11.07 20.94
N THR A 5 -9.18 12.09 21.41
CA THR A 5 -9.87 12.03 22.71
C THR A 5 -10.96 10.96 22.68
N GLN A 6 -11.26 10.34 23.82
CA GLN A 6 -12.26 9.26 23.92
C GLN A 6 -13.63 9.69 23.40
N SER A 7 -14.00 10.95 23.64
CA SER A 7 -15.24 11.57 23.14
C SER A 7 -15.28 11.67 21.61
N ALA A 8 -14.18 12.08 20.98
CA ALA A 8 -14.08 12.16 19.53
C ALA A 8 -14.12 10.77 18.88
N ALA A 9 -13.37 9.81 19.44
CA ALA A 9 -13.38 8.43 18.98
C ALA A 9 -14.78 7.82 19.02
N ARG A 10 -15.54 8.03 20.11
CA ARG A 10 -16.92 7.54 20.22
C ARG A 10 -17.85 8.15 19.17
N ARG A 11 -17.76 9.45 18.90
CA ARG A 11 -18.55 10.12 17.86
C ARG A 11 -18.28 9.51 16.48
N PHE A 12 -17.00 9.35 16.12
CA PHE A 12 -16.64 8.74 14.84
C PHE A 12 -17.12 7.28 14.71
N LEU A 13 -17.02 6.48 15.78
CA LEU A 13 -17.51 5.10 15.78
C LEU A 13 -19.03 5.04 15.56
N LEU A 14 -19.80 5.91 16.23
CA LEU A 14 -21.25 5.99 16.04
C LEU A 14 -21.63 6.42 14.62
N THR A 15 -20.92 7.38 14.03
CA THR A 15 -21.14 7.80 12.64
C THR A 15 -20.84 6.66 11.66
N LEU A 16 -19.72 5.94 11.84
CA LEU A 16 -19.38 4.80 10.98
C LEU A 16 -20.37 3.63 11.12
N LEU A 17 -20.96 3.47 12.30
CA LEU A 17 -22.00 2.48 12.57
C LEU A 17 -23.31 2.86 11.86
N HIS A 18 -23.70 4.15 11.91
CA HIS A 18 -24.84 4.68 11.17
C HIS A 18 -24.67 4.48 9.65
N GLU A 19 -23.48 4.74 9.12
CA GLU A 19 -23.13 4.50 7.71
C GLU A 19 -22.92 3.01 7.37
N ARG A 20 -23.12 2.09 8.31
CA ARG A 20 -22.96 0.63 8.16
C ARG A 20 -21.56 0.19 7.71
N TYR A 21 -20.52 0.98 8.00
CA TYR A 21 -19.12 0.58 7.82
C TYR A 21 -18.60 -0.25 9.00
N LEU A 22 -19.21 -0.09 10.17
CA LEU A 22 -18.93 -0.86 11.38
C LEU A 22 -20.18 -1.62 11.84
N GLN A 23 -19.94 -2.74 12.49
CA GLN A 23 -20.94 -3.45 13.28
C GLN A 23 -20.42 -3.63 14.71
N THR A 24 -21.33 -3.71 15.67
CA THR A 24 -20.98 -3.84 17.08
C THR A 24 -21.82 -4.90 17.76
N ASP A 25 -21.22 -5.54 18.76
CA ASP A 25 -21.88 -6.38 19.77
C ASP A 25 -22.01 -5.65 21.12
N GLY A 26 -21.98 -4.30 21.09
CA GLY A 26 -22.00 -3.44 22.28
C GLY A 26 -20.65 -3.32 23.01
N ARG A 27 -19.83 -4.37 23.01
CA ARG A 27 -18.49 -4.36 23.62
C ARG A 27 -17.35 -4.30 22.61
N TYR A 28 -17.51 -4.97 21.47
CA TYR A 28 -16.52 -5.01 20.40
C TYR A 28 -17.08 -4.43 19.11
N TYR A 29 -16.19 -3.87 18.30
CA TYR A 29 -16.50 -3.31 16.99
C TYR A 29 -15.68 -4.02 15.94
N TRP A 30 -16.30 -4.38 14.82
CA TRP A 30 -15.60 -4.93 13.65
C TRP A 30 -16.07 -4.24 12.37
N LEU A 31 -15.20 -4.27 11.36
CA LEU A 31 -15.45 -3.67 10.05
C LEU A 31 -16.38 -4.59 9.24
N THR A 32 -17.36 -3.99 8.56
CA THR A 32 -18.22 -4.72 7.62
C THR A 32 -17.57 -4.80 6.23
N PRO A 33 -17.99 -5.76 5.37
CA PRO A 33 -17.52 -5.85 3.99
C PRO A 33 -17.76 -4.58 3.15
N LYS A 34 -18.63 -3.66 3.59
CA LYS A 34 -18.83 -2.35 2.94
C LYS A 34 -17.52 -1.54 2.89
N THR A 35 -16.63 -1.71 3.85
CA THR A 35 -15.31 -1.05 3.87
C THR A 35 -14.38 -1.56 2.78
N LEU A 36 -14.53 -2.81 2.35
CA LEU A 36 -13.77 -3.35 1.22
C LEU A 36 -14.09 -2.61 -0.09
N ARG A 37 -15.31 -2.09 -0.25
CA ARG A 37 -15.69 -1.28 -1.42
C ARG A 37 -14.90 0.02 -1.51
N LEU A 38 -14.56 0.64 -0.38
CA LEU A 38 -13.71 1.84 -0.36
C LEU A 38 -12.28 1.50 -0.81
N GLY A 39 -11.75 0.37 -0.34
CA GLY A 39 -10.45 -0.14 -0.79
C GLY A 39 -10.45 -0.46 -2.28
N GLN A 40 -11.51 -1.12 -2.77
CA GLN A 40 -11.67 -1.45 -4.17
C GLN A 40 -11.75 -0.20 -5.05
N ALA A 41 -12.56 0.81 -4.67
CA ALA A 41 -12.66 2.07 -5.38
C ALA A 41 -11.33 2.84 -5.43
N TYR A 42 -10.51 2.74 -4.38
CA TYR A 42 -9.15 3.30 -4.40
C TYR A 42 -8.24 2.57 -5.40
N VAL A 43 -8.28 1.23 -5.42
CA VAL A 43 -7.51 0.44 -6.40
C VAL A 43 -7.97 0.71 -7.82
N ASP A 44 -9.28 0.89 -8.02
CA ASP A 44 -9.85 1.18 -9.33
C ASP A 44 -9.58 2.61 -9.82
N SER A 45 -9.50 3.58 -8.91
CA SER A 45 -9.10 4.95 -9.26
C SER A 45 -7.58 5.11 -9.40
N ALA A 46 -6.78 4.18 -8.89
CA ALA A 46 -5.33 4.19 -9.03
C ALA A 46 -4.91 3.89 -10.48
N GLN A 47 -4.73 4.94 -11.28
CA GLN A 47 -4.30 4.87 -12.68
C GLN A 47 -2.89 4.28 -12.84
N PHE A 48 -2.03 4.50 -11.85
CA PHE A 48 -0.62 4.10 -11.89
C PHE A 48 -0.41 2.58 -11.96
N PRO A 49 -0.97 1.75 -11.06
CA PRO A 49 -0.89 0.28 -11.19
C PRO A 49 -1.41 -0.25 -12.53
N ARG A 50 -2.46 0.37 -13.09
CA ARG A 50 -3.05 -0.07 -14.37
C ARG A 50 -2.09 0.11 -15.55
N MET A 51 -1.34 1.21 -15.60
CA MET A 51 -0.33 1.46 -16.63
C MET A 51 0.94 0.63 -16.46
N VAL A 52 1.36 0.40 -15.21
CA VAL A 52 2.61 -0.33 -14.90
C VAL A 52 2.46 -1.83 -15.17
N ARG A 53 1.25 -2.37 -15.00
CA ARG A 53 0.97 -3.79 -15.15
C ARG A 53 1.40 -4.42 -16.50
N PRO A 54 1.04 -3.91 -17.68
CA PRO A 54 1.46 -4.50 -18.96
C PRO A 54 2.99 -4.47 -19.14
N ILE A 55 3.66 -3.44 -18.61
CA ILE A 55 5.13 -3.32 -18.67
C ILE A 55 5.79 -4.41 -17.82
N VAL A 56 5.28 -4.63 -16.61
CA VAL A 56 5.79 -5.66 -15.70
C VAL A 56 5.52 -7.06 -16.23
N GLU A 57 4.36 -7.29 -16.83
CA GLU A 57 4.01 -8.56 -17.49
C GLU A 57 4.93 -8.81 -18.71
N TYR A 58 5.20 -7.78 -19.52
CA TYR A 58 6.13 -7.88 -20.65
C TYR A 58 7.55 -8.24 -20.19
N ILE A 59 8.09 -7.56 -19.17
CA ILE A 59 9.42 -7.86 -18.63
C ILE A 59 9.47 -9.29 -18.09
N ALA A 60 8.48 -9.69 -17.29
CA ALA A 60 8.44 -11.04 -16.75
C ALA A 60 8.32 -12.12 -17.83
N SER A 61 7.61 -11.84 -18.93
CA SER A 61 7.52 -12.78 -20.07
C SER A 61 8.85 -12.97 -20.79
N ARG A 62 9.76 -11.98 -20.74
CA ARG A 62 11.07 -12.02 -21.41
C ARG A 62 12.16 -12.60 -20.53
N THR A 63 12.07 -12.39 -19.21
CA THR A 63 13.05 -12.87 -18.24
C THR A 63 12.66 -14.22 -17.62
N GLU A 64 11.40 -14.65 -17.78
CA GLU A 64 10.82 -15.83 -17.09
C GLU A 64 10.90 -15.75 -15.55
N GLU A 65 11.22 -14.57 -15.02
CA GLU A 65 11.39 -14.29 -13.59
C GLU A 65 10.32 -13.32 -13.04
N HIS A 66 10.25 -13.26 -11.72
CA HIS A 66 9.32 -12.39 -11.02
C HIS A 66 9.77 -10.92 -11.04
N ALA A 67 9.07 -10.10 -11.82
CA ALA A 67 9.19 -8.66 -11.76
C ALA A 67 8.12 -8.07 -10.81
N SER A 68 8.54 -7.15 -9.94
CA SER A 68 7.64 -6.40 -9.06
C SER A 68 8.02 -4.92 -9.04
N VAL A 69 7.02 -4.06 -8.90
CA VAL A 69 7.18 -2.61 -8.83
C VAL A 69 6.51 -2.12 -7.57
N GLY A 70 7.25 -1.34 -6.79
CA GLY A 70 6.78 -0.75 -5.55
C GLY A 70 6.97 0.76 -5.53
N TRP A 71 6.10 1.43 -4.79
CA TRP A 71 6.20 2.85 -4.51
C TRP A 71 6.77 3.10 -3.13
N TRP A 72 7.55 4.18 -3.05
CA TRP A 72 8.22 4.60 -1.83
C TRP A 72 7.41 5.62 -1.07
N MET A 73 7.07 5.31 0.18
CA MET A 73 6.36 6.25 1.05
C MET A 73 6.87 6.16 2.49
N LYS A 74 7.39 7.28 3.03
CA LYS A 74 7.73 7.46 4.46
C LYS A 74 8.37 6.23 5.11
N MET A 75 9.52 5.82 4.58
CA MET A 75 10.31 4.68 5.06
C MET A 75 9.68 3.28 4.84
N LYS A 76 8.67 3.15 3.97
CA LYS A 76 8.06 1.87 3.60
C LYS A 76 8.00 1.74 2.09
N LEU A 77 8.29 0.54 1.60
CA LEU A 77 8.03 0.15 0.22
C LEU A 77 6.64 -0.48 0.16
N VAL A 78 5.79 0.01 -0.74
CA VAL A 78 4.45 -0.53 -0.99
C VAL A 78 4.45 -1.16 -2.38
N TYR A 79 4.24 -2.47 -2.47
CA TYR A 79 4.16 -3.15 -3.76
C TYR A 79 2.87 -2.78 -4.49
N ILE A 80 3.00 -2.23 -5.70
CA ILE A 80 1.88 -1.74 -6.51
C ILE A 80 1.52 -2.73 -7.63
N ALA A 81 2.52 -3.34 -8.26
CA ALA A 81 2.32 -4.27 -9.35
C ALA A 81 3.29 -5.46 -9.27
N ARG A 82 2.82 -6.63 -9.70
CA ARG A 82 3.57 -7.89 -9.75
C ARG A 82 3.21 -8.60 -11.06
N SER A 83 4.19 -9.29 -11.66
CA SER A 83 3.91 -10.21 -12.75
C SER A 83 3.11 -11.43 -12.29
N ARG A 84 2.22 -11.91 -13.16
CA ARG A 84 1.45 -13.15 -12.93
C ARG A 84 2.27 -14.43 -13.12
N HIS A 85 3.42 -14.33 -13.80
CA HIS A 85 4.35 -15.44 -13.92
C HIS A 85 4.99 -15.69 -12.56
N THR A 86 4.52 -16.74 -11.89
CA THR A 86 5.10 -17.19 -10.65
C THR A 86 5.66 -18.60 -10.77
N PRO A 87 6.99 -18.81 -10.81
CA PRO A 87 7.55 -20.08 -10.39
C PRO A 87 7.12 -20.39 -8.94
N PHE A 88 6.91 -21.67 -8.69
CA PHE A 88 6.28 -22.26 -7.50
C PHE A 88 7.02 -21.96 -6.17
N ASN A 89 8.18 -21.29 -6.19
CA ASN A 89 9.07 -21.12 -5.05
C ASN A 89 9.16 -19.70 -4.46
N SER A 90 8.30 -18.75 -4.87
CA SER A 90 8.41 -17.36 -4.38
C SER A 90 7.62 -17.07 -3.09
N THR A 91 8.29 -16.42 -2.14
CA THR A 91 7.70 -15.81 -0.94
C THR A 91 6.48 -14.95 -1.33
N SER A 92 5.32 -15.26 -0.76
CA SER A 92 4.03 -14.69 -1.15
C SER A 92 3.82 -13.28 -0.58
N VAL A 93 4.47 -12.28 -1.17
CA VAL A 93 4.21 -10.87 -0.86
C VAL A 93 2.91 -10.43 -1.53
N ARG A 94 1.98 -9.84 -0.77
CA ARG A 94 0.67 -9.38 -1.24
C ARG A 94 0.77 -7.99 -1.87
N LEU A 95 -0.03 -7.73 -2.91
CA LEU A 95 -0.18 -6.37 -3.45
C LEU A 95 -0.72 -5.43 -2.38
N GLY A 96 -0.14 -4.24 -2.25
CA GLY A 96 -0.44 -3.28 -1.19
C GLY A 96 0.19 -3.59 0.17
N GLU A 97 0.95 -4.69 0.28
CA GLU A 97 1.74 -4.98 1.48
C GLU A 97 2.84 -3.93 1.65
N ARG A 98 2.99 -3.46 2.89
CA ARG A 98 3.98 -2.46 3.27
C ARG A 98 5.15 -3.18 3.93
N VAL A 99 6.28 -3.22 3.23
CA VAL A 99 7.49 -3.84 3.75
C VAL A 99 8.47 -2.72 4.17
N PRO A 100 9.12 -2.83 5.34
CA PRO A 100 10.20 -1.91 5.68
C PRO A 100 11.32 -2.02 4.63
N ILE A 101 11.86 -0.86 4.25
CA ILE A 101 12.84 -0.72 3.17
C ILE A 101 14.08 -1.60 3.36
N PHE A 102 14.55 -1.71 4.61
CA PHE A 102 15.79 -2.40 4.95
C PHE A 102 15.78 -3.90 4.66
N CYS A 103 14.62 -4.46 4.29
CA CYS A 103 14.46 -5.89 4.03
C CYS A 103 14.13 -6.22 2.57
N THR A 104 14.17 -5.24 1.65
CA THR A 104 13.80 -5.46 0.25
C THR A 104 14.94 -5.10 -0.69
N ALA A 105 15.25 -5.95 -1.67
CA ALA A 105 16.28 -5.71 -2.70
C ALA A 105 16.06 -4.38 -3.48
N GLY A 106 14.80 -3.99 -3.74
CA GLY A 106 14.46 -2.68 -4.32
C GLY A 106 14.50 -1.51 -3.33
N GLY A 107 14.52 -1.79 -2.03
CA GLY A 107 14.63 -0.81 -0.96
C GLY A 107 16.03 -0.20 -0.86
N ASP A 108 17.08 -1.01 -0.99
CA ASP A 108 18.45 -0.47 -0.86
C ASP A 108 18.81 0.52 -1.97
N CYS A 109 18.38 0.26 -3.22
CA CYS A 109 18.56 1.20 -4.34
C CYS A 109 17.75 2.51 -4.16
N GLY A 110 16.53 2.41 -3.62
CA GLY A 110 15.68 3.59 -3.37
C GLY A 110 16.18 4.45 -2.21
N TRP A 111 16.71 3.83 -1.15
CA TRP A 111 17.22 4.52 0.03
C TRP A 111 18.41 5.41 -0.31
N LEU A 112 19.31 4.92 -1.18
CA LEU A 112 20.46 5.69 -1.67
C LEU A 112 20.03 6.96 -2.43
N ARG A 113 18.89 6.92 -3.15
CA ARG A 113 18.35 8.08 -3.87
C ARG A 113 17.63 9.06 -2.95
N CYS A 114 16.91 8.57 -1.94
CA CYS A 114 16.26 9.44 -0.95
C CYS A 114 17.29 10.22 -0.11
N ARG A 115 18.46 9.63 0.19
CA ARG A 115 19.57 10.32 0.87
C ARG A 115 20.14 11.48 0.03
N LYS A 116 20.15 11.37 -1.31
CA LYS A 116 20.53 12.49 -2.19
C LYS A 116 19.45 13.56 -2.31
N GLN A 117 18.17 13.22 -2.15
CA GLN A 117 17.06 14.17 -2.28
C GLN A 117 16.86 15.01 -1.00
N SER A 118 17.10 14.46 0.20
CA SER A 118 17.01 15.23 1.46
C SER A 118 18.19 16.18 1.69
N VAL A 119 19.25 16.09 0.88
CA VAL A 119 20.45 16.96 0.95
C VAL A 119 20.40 18.09 -0.09
N ARG A 120 19.30 18.23 -0.85
CA ARG A 120 18.99 19.50 -1.52
C ARG A 120 17.89 20.22 -0.74
N PRO A 121 18.22 20.96 0.33
CA PRO A 121 17.29 21.97 0.82
C PRO A 121 17.00 22.92 -0.34
N SER A 122 15.72 23.19 -0.54
CA SER A 122 15.20 24.27 -1.35
C SER A 122 15.96 25.57 -1.05
N CYS A 123 16.87 25.94 -1.94
CA CYS A 123 17.42 27.27 -2.04
C CYS A 123 16.83 27.90 -3.30
N SER A 124 15.72 28.61 -3.11
CA SER A 124 15.06 29.54 -4.04
C SER A 124 13.98 30.22 -3.19
N ALA A 125 14.26 31.40 -2.61
CA ALA A 125 14.07 32.72 -3.22
C ALA A 125 12.59 33.09 -3.30
#